data_AF-A0A354XY79-F1
#
_entry.id   AF-A0A354XY79-F1
#
_cell.length_a   1.000
_cell.length_b   1.000
_cell.length_c   1.000
_cell.angle_alpha   90.00
_cell.angle_beta   90.00
_cell.angle_gamma   90.00
#
_symmetry.space_group_name_H-M   'P 1'
#
loop_
_entity.id
_entity.type
_entity.pdbx_description
1 polymer ?
#
loop_
_entity_poly.entity_id
_entity_poly.type
_entity_poly.pdbx_seq_one_letter_code
_entity_poly.pdbx_strand_id
1 'polypeptide(L)'
;MEKRILGLDLGTNSIGWALIKHSFDEKKGEILGMGSRIIPMDAAKVGEFERGNPVSATADRTKFRSVRRLYERDVLRRERLHRVLHILGFLPTHYAENIDFENRPGQFMKNKEPKLPYQEISNKKYDFIFKDSFQEMVDDFRITQPQLFYLKANGSESKIPYDWTIYYLRKKALSEKINKEELAWILLNFNQKRGYYQLRGEDEELEDNKEITFEILKVDKVIDSGEKIKNSGAILYDVYFENGWKYDKRVTKTEDWAGKTKEFIVTTSVL
;
A
#
# COMPACT_ATOMS: atom_id res chain seq x y z
N MET A 1 -24.85 -20.86 -61.15
CA MET A 1 -24.61 -19.40 -61.03
C MET A 1 -23.22 -19.16 -60.46
N GLU A 2 -22.42 -18.30 -61.10
CA GLU A 2 -21.02 -18.10 -60.73
C GLU A 2 -20.89 -17.19 -59.50
N LYS A 3 -20.16 -17.65 -58.48
CA LYS A 3 -19.97 -16.92 -57.21
C LYS A 3 -18.49 -16.58 -56.99
N ARG A 4 -18.22 -15.41 -56.43
CA ARG A 4 -16.91 -15.03 -55.91
C ARG A 4 -16.92 -15.14 -54.39
N ILE A 5 -15.94 -15.84 -53.83
CA ILE A 5 -15.83 -16.10 -52.39
C ILE A 5 -14.46 -15.61 -51.93
N LEU A 6 -14.45 -14.75 -50.90
CA LEU A 6 -13.24 -14.33 -50.21
C LEU A 6 -13.10 -15.14 -48.92
N GLY A 7 -12.08 -15.98 -48.86
CA GLY A 7 -11.64 -16.64 -47.62
C GLY A 7 -10.65 -15.74 -46.89
N LEU A 8 -10.84 -15.58 -45.57
CA LEU A 8 -9.92 -14.89 -44.68
C LEU A 8 -9.51 -15.83 -43.55
N ASP A 9 -8.20 -15.97 -43.36
CA ASP A 9 -7.59 -16.67 -42.22
C ASP A 9 -6.93 -15.62 -41.31
N LEU A 10 -7.51 -15.42 -40.13
CA LEU A 10 -7.11 -14.36 -39.19
C LEU A 10 -6.24 -14.95 -38.08
N GLY A 11 -4.92 -14.81 -38.24
CA GLY A 11 -3.95 -15.09 -37.19
C GLY A 11 -3.71 -13.88 -36.29
N THR A 12 -2.91 -14.06 -35.24
CA THR A 12 -2.51 -12.98 -34.32
C THR A 12 -1.66 -11.91 -35.00
N ASN A 13 -0.82 -12.33 -35.97
CA ASN A 13 0.15 -11.48 -36.68
C ASN A 13 0.07 -11.60 -38.21
N SER A 14 -0.95 -12.26 -38.74
CA SER A 14 -1.11 -12.46 -40.17
C SER A 14 -2.57 -12.53 -40.57
N ILE A 15 -2.85 -12.06 -41.78
CA ILE A 15 -4.15 -12.22 -42.44
C ILE A 15 -3.89 -12.92 -43.77
N GLY A 16 -4.15 -14.22 -43.81
CA GLY A 16 -4.20 -14.97 -45.07
C GLY A 16 -5.49 -14.64 -45.80
N TRP A 17 -5.42 -14.43 -47.12
CA TRP A 17 -6.61 -14.22 -47.93
C TRP A 17 -6.52 -14.97 -49.26
N ALA A 18 -7.68 -15.46 -49.71
CA ALA A 18 -7.82 -16.06 -51.03
C ALA A 18 -9.17 -15.67 -51.62
N LEU A 19 -9.17 -15.21 -52.88
CA LEU A 19 -10.36 -14.91 -53.64
C LEU A 19 -10.54 -16.00 -54.71
N ILE A 20 -11.61 -16.76 -54.60
CA ILE A 20 -11.94 -17.82 -55.56
C ILE A 20 -13.22 -17.50 -56.31
N LYS A 21 -13.27 -17.94 -57.56
CA LYS A 21 -14.47 -17.97 -58.40
C LYS A 21 -14.92 -19.43 -58.46
N HIS A 22 -16.19 -19.70 -58.18
CA HIS A 22 -16.70 -21.07 -58.17
C HIS A 22 -18.10 -21.14 -58.79
N SER A 23 -18.32 -22.18 -59.60
CA SER A 23 -19.63 -22.59 -60.11
C SER A 23 -19.91 -24.02 -59.66
N PHE A 24 -20.87 -24.18 -58.75
CA PHE A 24 -21.26 -25.49 -58.23
C PHE A 24 -21.85 -26.40 -59.32
N ASP A 25 -22.64 -25.82 -60.23
CA ASP A 25 -23.35 -26.55 -61.29
C ASP A 25 -22.37 -27.15 -62.33
N GLU A 26 -21.32 -26.39 -62.67
CA GLU A 26 -20.30 -26.81 -63.64
C GLU A 26 -19.13 -27.56 -63.02
N LYS A 27 -19.09 -27.66 -61.67
CA LYS A 27 -17.94 -28.20 -60.90
C LYS A 27 -16.60 -27.57 -61.29
N LYS A 28 -16.60 -26.29 -61.65
CA LYS A 28 -15.41 -25.52 -62.04
C LYS A 28 -15.08 -24.49 -60.97
N GLY A 29 -13.79 -24.27 -60.76
CA GLY A 29 -13.26 -23.27 -59.84
C GLY A 29 -11.97 -22.66 -60.36
N GLU A 30 -11.77 -21.37 -60.06
CA GLU A 30 -10.59 -20.60 -60.41
C GLU A 30 -10.13 -19.79 -59.19
N ILE A 31 -8.82 -19.72 -58.96
CA ILE A 31 -8.25 -18.83 -57.96
C ILE A 31 -7.95 -17.50 -58.63
N LEU A 32 -8.70 -16.46 -58.25
CA LEU A 32 -8.52 -15.11 -58.79
C LEU A 32 -7.35 -14.38 -58.13
N GLY A 33 -7.01 -14.75 -56.90
CA GLY A 33 -5.88 -14.18 -56.18
C GLY A 33 -5.74 -14.79 -54.79
N MET A 34 -4.52 -14.75 -54.27
CA MET A 34 -4.24 -15.13 -52.89
C MET A 34 -3.07 -14.30 -52.37
N GLY A 35 -2.97 -14.17 -51.05
CA GLY A 35 -1.84 -13.52 -50.42
C GLY A 35 -1.86 -13.65 -48.91
N SER A 36 -0.81 -13.13 -48.29
CA SER A 36 -0.73 -13.02 -46.84
C SER A 36 -0.29 -11.61 -46.46
N ARG A 37 -1.06 -10.97 -45.59
CA ARG A 37 -0.68 -9.70 -44.97
C ARG A 37 -0.05 -10.01 -43.62
N ILE A 38 1.27 -9.86 -43.54
CA ILE A 38 2.00 -9.95 -42.26
C ILE A 38 1.87 -8.61 -41.54
N ILE A 39 1.44 -8.67 -40.28
CA ILE A 39 1.42 -7.52 -39.36
C ILE A 39 2.73 -7.58 -38.58
N PRO A 40 3.69 -6.68 -38.85
CA PRO A 40 5.00 -6.74 -38.20
C PRO A 40 4.83 -6.52 -36.70
N MET A 41 5.16 -7.55 -35.92
CA MET A 41 5.30 -7.48 -34.47
C MET A 41 6.75 -7.74 -34.09
N ASP A 42 7.14 -7.16 -32.96
CA ASP A 42 8.43 -7.45 -32.34
C ASP A 42 8.50 -8.94 -31.94
N ALA A 43 9.57 -9.64 -32.36
CA ALA A 43 9.76 -11.07 -32.12
C ALA A 43 9.71 -11.41 -30.61
N ALA A 44 10.13 -10.49 -29.75
CA ALA A 44 10.03 -10.65 -28.30
C ALA A 44 8.58 -10.74 -27.82
N LYS A 45 7.67 -9.94 -28.41
CA LYS A 45 6.23 -9.94 -28.08
C LYS A 45 5.51 -11.17 -28.61
N VAL A 46 5.94 -11.70 -29.75
CA VAL A 46 5.42 -12.97 -30.29
C VAL A 46 5.76 -14.12 -29.35
N GLY A 47 7.02 -14.21 -28.89
CA GLY A 47 7.44 -15.24 -27.95
C GLY A 47 6.79 -15.14 -26.56
N GLU A 48 6.46 -13.93 -26.08
CA GLU A 48 5.70 -13.75 -24.84
C GLU A 48 4.22 -14.16 -24.99
N PHE A 49 3.62 -13.87 -26.14
CA PHE A 49 2.26 -14.29 -26.44
C PHE A 49 2.14 -15.82 -26.53
N GLU A 50 3.09 -16.49 -27.20
CA GLU A 50 3.15 -17.96 -27.27
C GLU A 50 3.37 -18.61 -25.91
N ARG A 51 4.07 -17.93 -24.99
CA ARG A 51 4.24 -18.34 -23.59
C ARG A 51 2.99 -18.10 -22.72
N GLY A 52 1.91 -17.57 -23.27
CA GLY A 52 0.66 -17.32 -22.57
C GLY A 52 0.64 -16.05 -21.72
N ASN A 53 1.56 -15.10 -21.95
CA ASN A 53 1.56 -13.79 -21.29
C ASN A 53 0.85 -12.75 -22.17
N PRO A 54 -0.40 -12.34 -21.88
CA PRO A 54 -1.16 -11.40 -22.69
C PRO A 54 -0.80 -9.94 -22.34
N VAL A 55 0.49 -9.63 -22.21
CA VAL A 55 0.91 -8.26 -21.92
C VAL A 55 0.66 -7.40 -23.15
N SER A 56 -0.33 -6.50 -23.06
CA SER A 56 -0.65 -5.61 -24.18
C SER A 56 0.54 -4.70 -24.51
N ALA A 57 0.69 -4.33 -25.79
CA ALA A 57 1.71 -3.38 -26.23
C ALA A 57 1.63 -2.00 -25.51
N THR A 58 0.51 -1.69 -24.85
CA THR A 58 0.30 -0.44 -24.12
C THR A 58 0.45 -0.57 -22.60
N ALA A 59 0.81 -1.76 -22.10
CA ALA A 59 0.95 -2.04 -20.68
C ALA A 59 2.00 -1.13 -20.04
N ASP A 60 3.20 -1.03 -20.63
CA ASP A 60 4.27 -0.18 -20.11
C ASP A 60 3.91 1.30 -20.12
N ARG A 61 3.31 1.77 -21.23
CA ARG A 61 2.81 3.15 -21.32
C ARG A 61 1.81 3.45 -20.21
N THR A 62 0.91 2.51 -19.94
CA THR A 62 -0.09 2.62 -18.86
C THR A 62 0.59 2.61 -17.49
N LYS A 63 1.55 1.72 -17.26
CA LYS A 63 2.34 1.65 -16.03
C LYS A 63 3.06 2.96 -15.75
N PHE A 64 3.80 3.50 -16.72
CA PHE A 64 4.49 4.78 -16.58
C PHE A 64 3.51 5.95 -16.35
N ARG A 65 2.36 5.96 -17.02
CA ARG A 65 1.32 6.96 -16.80
C ARG A 65 0.77 6.88 -15.36
N SER A 66 0.55 5.68 -14.84
CA SER A 66 0.08 5.49 -13.46
C SER A 66 1.10 5.99 -12.45
N VAL A 67 2.39 5.69 -12.63
CA VAL A 67 3.47 6.18 -11.75
C VAL A 67 3.53 7.71 -11.74
N ARG A 68 3.45 8.37 -12.90
CA ARG A 68 3.43 9.84 -12.97
C ARG A 68 2.24 10.44 -12.23
N ARG A 69 1.05 9.83 -12.35
CA ARG A 69 -0.13 10.27 -11.60
C ARG A 69 0.05 10.11 -10.09
N LEU A 70 0.69 9.05 -9.63
CA LEU A 70 0.97 8.84 -8.21
C LEU A 70 1.92 9.89 -7.67
N TYR A 71 3.01 10.17 -8.40
CA TYR A 71 3.96 11.22 -8.06
C TYR A 71 3.29 12.60 -7.99
N GLU A 72 2.54 12.97 -9.02
CA GLU A 72 1.83 14.26 -9.05
C GLU A 72 0.85 14.40 -7.90
N ARG A 73 0.09 13.34 -7.59
CA ARG A 73 -0.84 13.34 -6.45
C ARG A 73 -0.11 13.46 -5.11
N ASP A 74 1.09 12.90 -4.98
CA ASP A 74 1.90 13.02 -3.78
C ASP A 74 2.38 14.46 -3.57
N VAL A 75 2.92 15.05 -4.63
CA VAL A 75 3.32 16.46 -4.68
C VAL A 75 2.14 17.36 -4.31
N LEU A 76 0.99 17.24 -4.97
CA LEU A 76 -0.19 18.06 -4.70
C LEU A 76 -0.71 17.94 -3.26
N ARG A 77 -0.67 16.73 -2.66
CA ARG A 77 -1.08 16.54 -1.27
C ARG A 77 -0.13 17.23 -0.29
N ARG A 78 1.17 17.12 -0.55
CA ARG A 78 2.20 17.78 0.26
C ARG A 78 2.10 19.29 0.16
N GLU A 79 1.94 19.83 -1.04
CA GLU A 79 1.77 21.26 -1.29
C GLU A 79 0.55 21.83 -0.54
N ARG A 80 -0.58 21.11 -0.55
CA ARG A 80 -1.77 21.49 0.24
C ARG A 80 -1.45 21.55 1.73
N LEU A 81 -0.73 20.55 2.25
CA LEU A 81 -0.34 20.52 3.66
C LEU A 81 0.62 21.67 4.01
N HIS A 82 1.57 22.01 3.12
CA HIS A 82 2.44 23.17 3.31
C HIS A 82 1.64 24.47 3.49
N ARG A 83 0.62 24.70 2.65
CA ARG A 83 -0.23 25.91 2.73
C ARG A 83 -0.91 26.01 4.08
N VAL A 84 -1.49 24.91 4.57
CA VAL A 84 -2.18 24.87 5.86
C VAL A 84 -1.19 25.12 7.01
N LEU A 85 -0.06 24.41 7.02
CA LEU A 85 0.95 24.57 8.07
C LEU A 85 1.59 25.96 8.08
N HIS A 86 1.70 26.61 6.91
CA HIS A 86 2.18 27.98 6.79
C HIS A 86 1.19 28.98 7.40
N ILE A 87 -0.10 28.87 7.08
CA ILE A 87 -1.15 29.72 7.66
C ILE A 87 -1.18 29.60 9.18
N LEU A 88 -0.99 28.38 9.71
CA LEU A 88 -0.93 28.12 11.14
C LEU A 88 0.39 28.59 11.79
N GLY A 89 1.43 28.91 11.00
CA GLY A 89 2.74 29.29 11.52
C GLY A 89 3.49 28.14 12.19
N PHE A 90 3.29 26.91 11.71
CA PHE A 90 3.85 25.67 12.28
C PHE A 90 5.13 25.21 11.58
N LEU A 91 5.43 25.73 10.39
CA LEU A 91 6.65 25.36 9.66
C LEU A 91 7.88 26.05 10.27
N PRO A 92 9.00 25.34 10.47
CA PRO A 92 10.28 25.97 10.80
C PRO A 92 10.69 27.00 9.75
N THR A 93 11.32 28.10 10.17
CA THR A 93 11.71 29.21 9.29
C THR A 93 12.54 28.74 8.10
N HIS A 94 13.60 27.96 8.35
CA HIS A 94 14.47 27.44 7.29
C HIS A 94 13.72 26.58 6.26
N TYR A 95 12.62 25.93 6.65
CA TYR A 95 11.84 25.08 5.76
C TYR A 95 10.85 25.94 4.94
N ALA A 96 10.16 26.87 5.61
CA ALA A 96 9.20 27.77 4.98
C ALA A 96 9.84 28.67 3.92
N GLU A 97 11.06 29.16 4.14
CA GLU A 97 11.81 30.00 3.19
C GLU A 97 12.12 29.31 1.85
N ASN A 98 12.04 27.97 1.80
CA ASN A 98 12.26 27.20 0.59
C ASN A 98 10.96 26.89 -0.18
N ILE A 99 9.82 27.39 0.29
CA ILE A 99 8.51 27.18 -0.30
C ILE A 99 7.99 28.51 -0.84
N ASP A 100 7.49 28.50 -2.07
CA ASP A 100 6.80 29.63 -2.66
C ASP A 100 5.36 29.68 -2.12
N PHE A 101 5.04 30.74 -1.39
CA PHE A 101 3.68 31.01 -0.89
C PHE A 101 2.98 32.16 -1.64
N GLU A 102 3.67 32.82 -2.57
CA GLU A 102 3.16 33.99 -3.29
C GLU A 102 2.64 33.62 -4.68
N ASN A 103 3.51 33.07 -5.53
CA ASN A 103 3.20 32.82 -6.94
C ASN A 103 2.74 31.37 -7.18
N ARG A 104 3.31 30.43 -6.43
CA ARG A 104 2.99 28.99 -6.52
C ARG A 104 2.80 28.38 -5.14
N PRO A 105 1.67 28.66 -4.48
CA PRO A 105 1.49 28.35 -3.08
C PRO A 105 1.78 26.88 -2.72
N GLY A 106 2.66 26.67 -1.75
CA GLY A 106 3.02 25.35 -1.23
C GLY A 106 4.05 24.58 -2.06
N GLN A 107 4.42 25.08 -3.24
CA GLN A 107 5.46 24.47 -4.08
C GLN A 107 6.84 24.82 -3.57
N PHE A 108 7.76 23.85 -3.62
CA PHE A 108 9.16 24.14 -3.38
C PHE A 108 9.72 25.07 -4.46
N MET A 109 10.61 25.98 -4.05
CA MET A 109 11.40 26.76 -5.00
C MET A 109 12.27 25.83 -5.86
N LYS A 110 12.62 26.28 -7.06
CA LYS A 110 13.38 25.46 -8.02
C LYS A 110 14.68 24.94 -7.39
N ASN A 111 14.86 23.62 -7.42
CA ASN A 111 16.01 22.89 -6.83
C ASN A 111 16.16 23.03 -5.31
N LYS A 112 15.10 23.40 -4.58
CA LYS A 112 15.11 23.55 -3.12
C LYS A 112 14.09 22.64 -2.47
N GLU A 113 14.46 21.39 -2.18
CA GLU A 113 13.61 20.43 -1.46
C GLU A 113 14.29 20.03 -0.14
N PRO A 114 14.25 20.90 0.89
CA PRO A 114 14.88 20.61 2.18
C PRO A 114 14.14 19.51 2.92
N LYS A 115 14.85 18.84 3.82
CA LYS A 115 14.21 17.99 4.84
C LYS A 115 13.87 18.87 6.03
N LEU A 116 12.61 18.87 6.45
CA LEU A 116 12.14 19.65 7.61
C LEU A 116 13.01 19.53 8.88
N PRO A 117 13.49 18.34 9.29
CA PRO A 117 14.32 18.24 10.50
C PRO A 117 15.76 18.72 10.33
N TYR A 118 16.21 19.04 9.12
CA TYR A 118 17.62 19.33 8.83
C TYR A 118 17.79 20.70 8.18
N GLN A 119 18.32 21.65 8.96
CA GLN A 119 18.65 22.98 8.48
C GLN A 119 20.07 23.02 7.91
N GLU A 120 20.24 23.58 6.72
CA GLU A 120 21.57 23.80 6.15
C GLU A 120 22.27 24.96 6.87
N ILE A 121 23.48 24.71 7.42
CA ILE A 121 24.30 25.72 8.10
C ILE A 121 25.39 26.27 7.17
N SER A 122 26.08 25.40 6.45
CA SER A 122 27.18 25.80 5.57
C SER A 122 27.45 24.74 4.51
N ASN A 123 27.41 25.10 3.23
CA ASN A 123 27.81 24.28 2.08
C ASN A 123 27.58 22.77 2.25
N LYS A 124 26.32 22.33 2.22
CA LYS A 124 25.87 20.93 2.39
C LYS A 124 26.13 20.30 3.76
N LYS A 125 26.47 21.08 4.79
CA LYS A 125 26.41 20.64 6.19
C LYS A 125 25.06 21.01 6.77
N TYR A 126 24.43 20.02 7.38
CA TYR A 126 23.10 20.13 7.95
C TYR A 126 23.14 19.91 9.46
N ASP A 127 22.30 20.63 10.17
CA ASP A 127 22.08 20.47 11.59
C ASP A 127 20.65 20.04 11.86
N PHE A 128 20.50 19.16 12.83
CA PHE A 128 19.21 18.64 13.23
C PHE A 128 18.54 19.63 14.18
N ILE A 129 17.32 20.08 13.86
CA ILE A 129 16.67 21.16 14.62
C ILE A 129 15.96 20.68 15.90
N PHE A 130 15.62 19.40 16.01
CA PHE A 130 14.87 18.83 17.15
C PHE A 130 15.79 18.20 18.21
N LYS A 131 16.90 18.87 18.56
CA LYS A 131 17.91 18.32 19.48
C LYS A 131 17.36 18.02 20.87
N ASP A 132 16.48 18.89 21.38
CA ASP A 132 15.87 18.73 22.70
C ASP A 132 15.01 17.46 22.74
N SER A 133 14.14 17.25 21.74
CA SER A 133 13.32 16.04 21.65
C SER A 133 14.15 14.79 21.35
N PHE A 134 15.30 14.92 20.68
CA PHE A 134 16.25 13.81 20.56
C PHE A 134 16.90 13.45 21.90
N GLN A 135 17.31 14.44 22.70
CA GLN A 135 17.90 14.18 24.00
C GLN A 135 16.89 13.54 24.95
N GLU A 136 15.66 14.05 24.96
CA GLU A 136 14.55 13.46 25.71
C GLU A 136 14.30 11.99 25.33
N MET A 137 14.30 11.68 24.03
CA MET A 137 14.22 10.30 23.54
C MET A 137 15.39 9.44 24.03
N VAL A 138 16.62 9.96 23.98
CA VAL A 138 17.81 9.24 24.44
C VAL A 138 17.72 8.93 25.94
N ASP A 139 17.27 9.89 26.74
CA ASP A 139 17.12 9.73 28.20
C ASP A 139 16.04 8.68 28.53
N ASP A 140 14.90 8.68 27.83
CA ASP A 140 13.88 7.61 27.91
C ASP A 140 14.47 6.24 27.55
N PHE A 141 15.26 6.16 26.48
CA PHE A 141 15.83 4.90 26.03
C PHE A 141 16.92 4.38 26.95
N ARG A 142 17.68 5.25 27.63
CA ARG A 142 18.65 4.80 28.64
C ARG A 142 17.97 4.05 29.78
N ILE A 143 16.73 4.39 30.10
CA ILE A 143 15.93 3.73 31.15
C ILE A 143 15.20 2.49 30.59
N THR A 144 14.51 2.64 29.47
CA THR A 144 13.58 1.63 28.94
C THR A 144 14.22 0.61 28.02
N GLN A 145 15.34 0.97 27.38
CA GLN A 145 16.06 0.15 26.39
C GLN A 145 17.60 0.28 26.58
N PRO A 146 18.14 0.02 27.78
CA PRO A 146 19.56 0.22 28.09
C PRO A 146 20.50 -0.59 27.19
N GLN A 147 20.05 -1.72 26.64
CA GLN A 147 20.82 -2.56 25.72
C GLN A 147 21.20 -1.84 24.42
N LEU A 148 20.53 -0.73 24.07
CA LEU A 148 20.89 0.09 22.93
C LEU A 148 22.19 0.88 23.14
N PHE A 149 22.66 1.03 24.40
CA PHE A 149 23.81 1.81 24.80
C PHE A 149 24.96 0.91 25.29
N TYR A 150 25.70 0.34 24.34
CA TYR A 150 26.83 -0.54 24.64
C TYR A 150 28.15 0.11 24.20
N LEU A 151 29.22 -0.24 24.90
CA LEU A 151 30.57 0.16 24.52
C LEU A 151 31.06 -0.70 23.35
N LYS A 152 31.48 -0.03 22.28
CA LYS A 152 32.14 -0.66 21.14
C LYS A 152 33.57 -1.03 21.52
N ALA A 153 34.20 -1.90 20.72
CA ALA A 153 35.58 -2.32 20.90
C ALA A 153 36.60 -1.16 20.94
N ASN A 154 36.25 0.00 20.37
CA ASN A 154 37.07 1.22 20.37
C ASN A 154 36.80 2.15 21.59
N GLY A 155 36.05 1.69 22.59
CA GLY A 155 35.72 2.45 23.80
C GLY A 155 34.62 3.51 23.63
N SER A 156 34.05 3.67 22.43
CA SER A 156 32.94 4.61 22.20
C SER A 156 31.57 3.96 22.44
N GLU A 157 30.64 4.70 23.03
CA GLU A 157 29.24 4.27 23.18
C GLU A 157 28.56 4.17 21.80
N SER A 158 27.61 3.25 21.67
CA SER A 158 26.71 3.20 20.51
C SER A 158 25.96 4.52 20.33
N LYS A 159 25.70 4.88 19.06
CA LYS A 159 25.01 6.12 18.69
C LYS A 159 23.63 5.78 18.15
N ILE A 160 22.65 6.59 18.52
CA ILE A 160 21.28 6.48 18.03
C ILE A 160 21.08 7.52 16.90
N PRO A 161 20.43 7.15 15.77
CA PRO A 161 20.14 8.10 14.70
C PRO A 161 19.13 9.18 15.12
N TYR A 162 19.36 10.43 14.70
CA TYR A 162 18.41 11.53 14.89
C TYR A 162 17.04 11.27 14.27
N ASP A 163 16.99 10.56 13.15
CA ASP A 163 15.73 10.27 12.46
C ASP A 163 14.76 9.41 13.28
N TRP A 164 15.22 8.76 14.38
CA TRP A 164 14.34 8.02 15.27
C TRP A 164 13.43 8.92 16.11
N THR A 165 13.82 10.19 16.30
CA THR A 165 13.05 11.18 17.05
C THR A 165 11.62 11.33 16.52
N ILE A 166 11.37 11.16 15.21
CA ILE A 166 10.00 11.20 14.66
C ILE A 166 9.09 10.14 15.30
N TYR A 167 9.59 8.92 15.53
CA TYR A 167 8.79 7.82 16.07
C TYR A 167 8.57 7.99 17.57
N TYR A 168 9.58 8.49 18.27
CA TYR A 168 9.45 8.90 19.66
C TYR A 168 8.41 10.01 19.81
N LEU A 169 8.48 11.08 19.01
CA LEU A 169 7.51 12.17 19.01
C LEU A 169 6.08 11.69 18.70
N ARG A 170 5.93 10.74 17.76
CA ARG A 170 4.63 10.11 17.47
C ARG A 170 4.05 9.37 18.67
N LYS A 171 4.88 8.68 19.47
CA LYS A 171 4.45 8.02 20.70
C LYS A 171 4.12 9.05 21.78
N LYS A 172 5.01 10.01 22.01
CA LYS A 172 4.85 11.08 23.00
C LYS A 172 3.56 11.87 22.79
N ALA A 173 3.24 12.22 21.55
CA ALA A 173 2.04 12.99 21.18
C ALA A 173 0.70 12.30 21.52
N LEU A 174 0.69 11.02 21.89
CA LEU A 174 -0.52 10.32 22.32
C LEU A 174 -0.95 10.70 23.74
N SER A 175 -0.01 11.11 24.59
CA SER A 175 -0.25 11.38 26.01
C SER A 175 0.27 12.73 26.47
N GLU A 176 1.21 13.34 25.74
CA GLU A 176 1.91 14.55 26.13
C GLU A 176 1.87 15.60 25.02
N LYS A 177 1.97 16.87 25.44
CA LYS A 177 2.03 18.00 24.52
C LYS A 177 3.37 18.00 23.78
N ILE A 178 3.30 18.26 22.47
CA ILE A 178 4.46 18.49 21.60
C ILE A 178 4.43 19.91 21.02
N ASN A 179 5.56 20.38 20.51
CA ASN A 179 5.71 21.68 19.88
C ASN A 179 5.06 21.70 18.48
N LYS A 180 4.75 22.90 17.99
CA LYS A 180 4.06 23.08 16.71
C LYS A 180 4.91 22.61 15.51
N GLU A 181 6.22 22.82 15.56
CA GLU A 181 7.18 22.36 14.53
C GLU A 181 7.34 20.83 14.55
N GLU A 182 7.30 20.22 15.74
CA GLU A 182 7.31 18.76 15.91
C GLU A 182 6.06 18.15 15.29
N LEU A 183 4.89 18.76 15.56
CA LEU A 183 3.63 18.34 14.96
C LEU A 183 3.65 18.50 13.43
N ALA A 184 4.21 19.59 12.90
CA ALA A 184 4.39 19.76 11.46
C ALA A 184 5.25 18.63 10.86
N TRP A 185 6.33 18.24 11.55
CA TRP A 185 7.18 17.12 11.11
C TRP A 185 6.42 15.79 11.06
N ILE A 186 5.62 15.49 12.10
CA ILE A 186 4.78 14.29 12.16
C ILE A 186 3.75 14.27 11.02
N LEU A 187 3.02 15.38 10.82
CA LEU A 187 1.98 15.46 9.80
C LEU A 187 2.55 15.31 8.38
N LEU A 188 3.71 15.91 8.11
CA LEU A 188 4.40 15.74 6.83
C LEU A 188 4.94 14.31 6.66
N ASN A 189 5.41 13.68 7.74
CA ASN A 189 5.79 12.26 7.71
C ASN A 189 4.60 11.36 7.36
N PHE A 190 3.43 11.60 7.96
CA PHE A 190 2.21 10.87 7.59
C PHE A 190 1.75 11.14 6.17
N ASN A 191 1.86 12.39 5.68
CA ASN A 191 1.53 12.72 4.30
C ASN A 191 2.35 11.88 3.30
N GLN A 192 3.65 11.72 3.58
CA GLN A 192 4.57 10.91 2.79
C GLN A 192 4.40 9.40 3.01
N LYS A 193 4.11 8.97 4.24
CA LYS A 193 4.05 7.56 4.68
C LYS A 193 2.64 7.16 5.14
N ARG A 194 1.63 7.49 4.34
CA ARG A 194 0.21 7.29 4.67
C ARG A 194 -0.32 5.85 4.60
N GLY A 195 0.55 4.87 4.32
CA GLY A 195 0.15 3.47 4.16
C GLY A 195 -0.70 3.19 2.91
N TYR A 196 -1.30 2.00 2.88
CA TYR A 196 -2.22 1.55 1.83
C TYR A 196 -3.64 1.50 2.39
N TYR A 197 -4.57 2.14 1.68
CA TYR A 197 -5.99 2.08 1.99
C TYR A 197 -6.63 0.96 1.17
N GLN A 198 -7.18 -0.04 1.85
CA GLN A 198 -7.86 -1.16 1.18
C GLN A 198 -9.26 -0.72 0.76
N LEU A 199 -9.50 -0.63 -0.55
CA LEU A 199 -10.82 -0.31 -1.12
C LEU A 199 -11.84 -1.46 -1.03
N ARG A 200 -11.53 -2.56 -0.31
CA ARG A 200 -12.41 -3.74 -0.21
C ARG A 200 -12.91 -3.82 1.23
N GLY A 201 -14.22 -3.69 1.43
CA GLY A 201 -14.86 -3.87 2.74
C GLY A 201 -15.52 -2.62 3.34
N GLU A 202 -15.52 -1.48 2.64
CA GLU A 202 -16.22 -0.26 3.09
C GLU A 202 -17.59 -0.04 2.44
N ASP A 203 -18.13 -1.10 1.82
CA ASP A 203 -19.57 -1.22 1.56
C ASP A 203 -20.24 -2.06 2.67
N GLU A 204 -19.63 -2.15 3.86
CA GLU A 204 -20.43 -2.44 5.06
C GLU A 204 -21.09 -1.12 5.44
N GLU A 205 -22.28 -0.87 4.86
CA GLU A 205 -23.23 0.05 5.48
C GLU A 205 -23.25 -0.30 6.98
N LEU A 206 -22.83 0.64 7.83
CA LEU A 206 -23.10 0.56 9.25
C LEU A 206 -24.62 0.56 9.35
N GLU A 207 -25.24 -0.64 9.35
CA GLU A 207 -26.65 -0.78 9.68
C GLU A 207 -26.80 -0.14 11.06
N ASP A 208 -27.59 0.93 11.16
CA ASP A 208 -27.76 1.76 12.37
C ASP A 208 -28.11 0.96 13.64
N ASN A 209 -28.48 -0.32 13.49
CA ASN A 209 -28.84 -1.26 14.55
C ASN A 209 -27.68 -2.19 15.00
N LYS A 210 -26.44 -1.94 14.58
CA LYS A 210 -25.28 -2.76 14.98
C LYS A 210 -24.27 -1.95 15.79
N GLU A 211 -24.00 -2.41 17.00
CA GLU A 211 -22.94 -1.87 17.86
C GLU A 211 -21.67 -2.70 17.68
N ILE A 212 -20.56 -2.05 17.34
CA ILE A 212 -19.26 -2.69 17.18
C ILE A 212 -18.38 -2.33 18.39
N THR A 213 -18.04 -3.31 19.22
CA THR A 213 -17.14 -3.13 20.37
C THR A 213 -15.84 -3.92 20.18
N PHE A 214 -14.76 -3.42 20.79
CA PHE A 214 -13.49 -4.15 20.86
C PHE A 214 -13.40 -4.83 22.23
N GLU A 215 -13.37 -6.15 22.23
CA GLU A 215 -13.44 -6.97 23.45
C GLU A 215 -12.20 -7.85 23.58
N ILE A 216 -11.70 -7.94 24.82
CA ILE A 216 -10.60 -8.81 25.19
C ILE A 216 -11.22 -9.99 25.95
N LEU A 217 -11.36 -11.13 25.29
CA LEU A 217 -12.07 -12.30 25.80
C LEU A 217 -11.10 -13.39 26.26
N LYS A 218 -11.28 -13.87 27.48
CA LYS A 218 -10.54 -15.01 28.03
C LYS A 218 -11.32 -16.30 27.80
N VAL A 219 -10.63 -17.31 27.28
CA VAL A 219 -11.22 -18.62 27.01
C VAL A 219 -11.44 -19.37 28.32
N ASP A 220 -12.69 -19.72 28.59
CA ASP A 220 -13.12 -20.51 29.75
C ASP A 220 -12.96 -22.01 29.49
N LYS A 221 -13.58 -22.50 28.40
CA LYS A 221 -13.57 -23.93 28.07
C LYS A 221 -13.58 -24.18 26.57
N VAL A 222 -12.95 -25.30 26.21
CA VAL A 222 -12.89 -25.82 24.84
C VAL A 222 -13.47 -27.23 24.88
N ILE A 223 -14.60 -27.43 24.18
CA ILE A 223 -15.40 -28.67 24.25
C ILE A 223 -15.37 -29.36 22.88
N ASP A 224 -15.19 -30.68 22.85
CA ASP A 224 -15.31 -31.47 21.62
C ASP A 224 -16.72 -31.32 21.04
N SER A 225 -16.81 -30.83 19.80
CA SER A 225 -18.10 -30.60 19.13
C SER A 225 -18.71 -31.87 18.55
N GLY A 226 -18.04 -33.03 18.66
CA GLY A 226 -18.46 -34.31 18.10
C GLY A 226 -18.29 -34.43 16.59
N GLU A 227 -17.75 -33.40 15.92
CA GLU A 227 -17.59 -33.35 14.47
C GLU A 227 -16.12 -33.47 14.07
N LYS A 228 -15.87 -34.11 12.92
CA LYS A 228 -14.53 -34.29 12.35
C LYS A 228 -14.44 -33.71 10.94
N ILE A 229 -13.29 -33.17 10.60
CA ILE A 229 -13.02 -32.70 9.24
C ILE A 229 -12.97 -33.90 8.28
N LYS A 230 -13.83 -33.88 7.25
CA LYS A 230 -14.01 -34.99 6.29
C LYS A 230 -12.72 -35.49 5.63
N ASN A 231 -11.72 -34.61 5.43
CA ASN A 231 -10.47 -34.95 4.73
C ASN A 231 -9.29 -35.27 5.65
N SER A 232 -9.25 -34.74 6.88
CA SER A 232 -8.10 -34.90 7.78
C SER A 232 -8.40 -35.72 9.04
N GLY A 233 -9.68 -36.01 9.32
CA GLY A 233 -10.09 -36.72 10.53
C GLY A 233 -9.91 -35.95 11.84
N ALA A 234 -9.42 -34.71 11.78
CA ALA A 234 -9.21 -33.86 12.95
C ALA A 234 -10.54 -33.50 13.62
N ILE A 235 -10.57 -33.58 14.96
CA ILE A 235 -11.72 -33.25 15.80
C ILE A 235 -11.90 -31.73 15.84
N LEU A 236 -13.14 -31.28 15.74
CA LEU A 236 -13.53 -29.89 15.89
C LEU A 236 -13.98 -29.62 17.33
N TYR A 237 -13.59 -28.46 17.84
CA TYR A 237 -13.90 -28.02 19.19
C TYR A 237 -14.66 -26.70 19.17
N ASP A 238 -15.66 -26.59 20.05
CA ASP A 238 -16.35 -25.35 20.38
C ASP A 238 -15.59 -24.60 21.48
N VAL A 239 -15.45 -23.29 21.33
CA VAL A 239 -14.77 -22.41 22.29
C VAL A 239 -15.79 -21.53 23.00
N TYR A 240 -15.72 -21.49 24.33
CA TYR A 240 -16.53 -20.63 25.18
C TYR A 240 -15.64 -19.70 26.00
N PHE A 241 -16.08 -18.46 26.18
CA PHE A 241 -15.40 -17.43 26.94
C PHE A 241 -16.00 -17.25 28.33
N GLU A 242 -15.26 -16.62 29.26
CA GLU A 242 -15.68 -16.42 30.65
C GLU A 242 -16.99 -15.60 30.78
N ASN A 243 -17.28 -14.73 29.82
CA ASN A 243 -18.54 -13.97 29.75
C ASN A 243 -19.72 -14.79 29.21
N GLY A 244 -19.54 -16.10 28.99
CA GLY A 244 -20.56 -17.01 28.49
C GLY A 244 -20.74 -17.01 26.97
N TRP A 245 -20.00 -16.17 26.23
CA TRP A 245 -20.08 -16.14 24.78
C TRP A 245 -19.43 -17.37 24.15
N LYS A 246 -19.98 -17.79 23.01
CA LYS A 246 -19.45 -18.88 22.19
C LYS A 246 -18.79 -18.28 20.96
N TYR A 247 -17.60 -18.75 20.61
CA TYR A 247 -16.95 -18.35 19.37
C TYR A 247 -17.67 -18.95 18.15
N ASP A 248 -17.92 -18.13 17.13
CA ASP A 248 -18.71 -18.52 15.95
C ASP A 248 -18.09 -19.67 15.14
N LYS A 249 -16.77 -19.82 15.20
CA LYS A 249 -16.03 -20.83 14.44
C LYS A 249 -15.52 -21.93 15.35
N ARG A 250 -15.59 -23.16 14.85
CA ARG A 250 -14.96 -24.31 15.51
C ARG A 250 -13.47 -24.35 15.21
N VAL A 251 -12.70 -24.85 16.17
CA VAL A 251 -11.23 -24.87 16.12
C VAL A 251 -10.71 -26.29 16.20
N THR A 252 -9.53 -26.56 15.64
CA THR A 252 -8.89 -27.89 15.70
C THR A 252 -7.70 -27.94 16.66
N LYS A 253 -7.05 -26.79 16.91
CA LYS A 253 -5.87 -26.68 17.78
C LYS A 253 -6.26 -26.10 19.13
N THR A 254 -6.59 -26.94 20.10
CA THR A 254 -7.05 -26.48 21.44
C THR A 254 -5.97 -25.72 22.21
N GLU A 255 -4.70 -26.02 22.00
CA GLU A 255 -3.52 -25.36 22.61
C GLU A 255 -3.43 -23.86 22.31
N ASP A 256 -3.99 -23.42 21.18
CA ASP A 256 -3.99 -22.00 20.78
C ASP A 256 -5.07 -21.18 21.49
N TRP A 257 -5.94 -21.85 22.25
CA TRP A 257 -7.15 -21.28 22.84
C TRP A 257 -7.23 -21.50 24.34
N ALA A 258 -6.99 -22.71 24.84
CA ALA A 258 -7.21 -23.04 26.26
C ALA A 258 -6.42 -22.10 27.20
N GLY A 259 -7.14 -21.40 28.08
CA GLY A 259 -6.57 -20.50 29.09
C GLY A 259 -5.94 -19.22 28.53
N LYS A 260 -6.08 -18.92 27.23
CA LYS A 260 -5.52 -17.72 26.60
C LYS A 260 -6.57 -16.63 26.47
N THR A 261 -6.08 -15.39 26.42
CA THR A 261 -6.87 -14.20 26.11
C THR A 261 -6.73 -13.87 24.62
N LYS A 262 -7.82 -13.47 23.99
CA LYS A 262 -7.90 -13.13 22.56
C LYS A 262 -8.64 -11.82 22.37
N GLU A 263 -8.21 -11.06 21.38
CA GLU A 263 -8.80 -9.77 21.00
C GLU A 263 -9.79 -9.98 19.87
N PHE A 264 -11.01 -9.46 20.02
CA PHE A 264 -12.07 -9.56 19.03
C PHE A 264 -12.73 -8.20 18.79
N ILE A 265 -13.15 -7.99 17.55
CA ILE A 265 -14.15 -6.99 17.21
C ILE A 265 -15.49 -7.71 17.23
N VAL A 266 -16.38 -7.33 18.13
CA VAL A 266 -17.67 -7.97 18.35
C VAL A 266 -18.76 -7.05 17.84
N THR A 267 -19.58 -7.57 16.93
CA THR A 267 -20.73 -6.85 16.40
C THR A 267 -21.99 -7.40 17.05
N THR A 268 -22.67 -6.58 17.83
CA THR A 268 -23.94 -6.92 18.48
C THR A 268 -25.07 -6.20 17.77
N SER A 269 -26.11 -6.92 17.35
CA SER A 269 -27.32 -6.29 16.84
C SER A 269 -28.17 -5.81 18.03
N VAL A 270 -28.45 -4.51 18.09
CA VAL A 270 -29.44 -3.92 19.00
C VAL A 270 -30.81 -4.14 18.36
N LEU A 271 -31.69 -4.87 19.05
CA LEU A 271 -33.08 -5.08 18.64
C LEU A 271 -33.92 -3.81 18.84
#